data_AF-A0A7S2N945-F1
#
_entry.id   AF-A0A7S2N945-F1
#
_cell.length_a   1.000
_cell.length_b   1.000
_cell.length_c   1.000
_cell.angle_alpha   90.00
_cell.angle_beta   90.00
_cell.angle_gamma   90.00
#
_symmetry.space_group_name_H-M   'P 1'
#
loop_
_entity.id
_entity.type
_entity.pdbx_description
1 polymer ?
#
loop_
_entity_poly.entity_id
_entity_poly.type
_entity_poly.pdbx_seq_one_letter_code
_entity_poly.pdbx_strand_id
1 'polypeptide(L)'
;ALRPGVLGPCKVAAIAAQALVAFAALPSVLDGWYYGTQRPVWAMGNHLLYNVAGVGGGGAGADLYGTEPWTFYAKNLLLNFNAVALLAAPSALAPVMRLA
;
A
#
# COMPACT_ATOMS: atom_id res chain seq x y z
N ALA A 1 -23.04 -4.85 -21.32
CA ALA A 1 -23.15 -4.63 -19.86
C ALA A 1 -22.95 -5.97 -19.16
N LEU A 2 -21.89 -6.13 -18.37
CA LEU A 2 -21.59 -7.37 -17.63
C LEU A 2 -22.62 -7.52 -16.50
N ARG A 3 -23.40 -8.62 -16.50
CA ARG A 3 -24.36 -8.91 -15.43
C ARG A 3 -23.59 -9.21 -14.13
N PRO A 4 -24.00 -8.67 -12.97
CA PRO A 4 -23.27 -8.77 -11.70
C PRO A 4 -23.21 -10.16 -11.03
N GLY A 5 -23.35 -11.26 -11.80
CA GLY A 5 -23.27 -12.64 -11.30
C GLY A 5 -22.46 -13.61 -12.17
N VAL A 6 -21.64 -13.13 -13.11
CA VAL A 6 -21.12 -13.95 -14.24
C VAL A 6 -19.64 -14.34 -14.15
N LEU A 7 -18.84 -13.72 -13.29
CA LEU A 7 -17.43 -14.12 -13.13
C LEU A 7 -17.25 -15.07 -11.94
N GLY A 8 -16.92 -16.33 -12.25
CA GLY A 8 -16.45 -17.28 -11.25
C GLY A 8 -15.15 -16.82 -10.57
N PRO A 9 -14.84 -17.34 -9.36
CA PRO A 9 -13.78 -16.84 -8.49
C PRO A 9 -12.40 -16.80 -9.18
N CYS A 10 -12.09 -17.79 -10.02
CA CYS A 10 -10.82 -17.83 -10.75
C CYS A 10 -10.65 -16.65 -11.72
N LYS A 11 -11.73 -16.21 -12.38
CA LYS A 11 -11.67 -15.06 -13.30
C LYS A 11 -11.50 -13.75 -12.53
N VAL A 12 -12.15 -13.63 -11.36
CA VAL A 12 -11.96 -12.47 -10.47
C VAL A 12 -10.52 -12.41 -9.98
N ALA A 13 -9.97 -13.53 -9.52
CA ALA A 13 -8.58 -13.62 -9.08
C ALA A 13 -7.60 -13.29 -10.21
N ALA A 14 -7.84 -13.78 -11.43
CA ALA A 14 -7.02 -13.48 -12.59
C ALA A 14 -7.01 -11.97 -12.93
N ILE A 15 -8.18 -11.33 -12.93
CA ILE A 15 -8.28 -9.88 -13.18
C ILE A 15 -7.57 -9.09 -12.08
N ALA A 16 -7.76 -9.48 -10.81
CA ALA A 16 -7.09 -8.83 -9.69
C ALA A 16 -5.56 -8.95 -9.80
N ALA A 17 -5.06 -10.15 -10.13
CA ALA A 17 -3.63 -10.38 -10.35
C ALA A 17 -3.10 -9.54 -11.52
N GLN A 18 -3.82 -9.48 -12.64
CA GLN A 18 -3.45 -8.64 -13.79
C GLN A 18 -3.42 -7.15 -13.42
N ALA A 19 -4.41 -6.67 -12.67
CA ALA A 19 -4.46 -5.29 -12.20
C ALA A 19 -3.27 -4.96 -11.28
N LEU A 20 -2.92 -5.87 -10.37
CA LEU A 20 -1.75 -5.71 -9.50
C LEU A 20 -0.44 -5.68 -10.29
N VAL A 21 -0.28 -6.57 -11.27
CA VAL A 21 0.90 -6.58 -12.16
C VAL A 21 0.98 -5.28 -12.96
N ALA A 22 -0.12 -4.82 -13.54
CA ALA A 22 -0.16 -3.55 -14.29
C ALA A 22 0.17 -2.36 -13.38
N PHE A 23 -0.40 -2.33 -12.18
CA PHE A 23 -0.15 -1.29 -11.17
C PHE A 23 1.30 -1.28 -10.69
N ALA A 24 1.97 -2.43 -10.61
CA ALA A 24 3.39 -2.49 -10.24
C ALA A 24 4.32 -2.15 -11.42
N ALA A 25 4.04 -2.70 -12.60
CA ALA A 25 4.92 -2.60 -13.76
C ALA A 25 4.92 -1.21 -14.39
N LEU A 26 3.74 -0.58 -14.54
CA LEU A 26 3.63 0.70 -15.23
C LEU A 26 4.41 1.81 -14.51
N PRO A 27 4.23 2.06 -13.19
CA PRO A 27 5.04 3.04 -12.47
C PRO A 27 6.52 2.68 -12.48
N SER A 28 6.87 1.39 -12.34
CA SER A 28 8.27 0.99 -12.28
C SER A 28 9.05 1.32 -13.57
N VAL A 29 8.41 1.17 -14.73
CA VAL A 29 9.00 1.56 -16.02
C VAL A 29 9.07 3.09 -16.14
N LEU A 30 8.00 3.79 -15.76
CA LEU A 30 7.94 5.26 -15.81
C LEU A 30 9.02 5.89 -14.93
N ASP A 31 9.16 5.41 -13.69
CA ASP A 31 10.19 5.88 -12.75
C ASP A 31 11.59 5.65 -13.33
N GLY A 32 11.85 4.45 -13.85
CA GLY A 32 13.12 4.11 -14.48
C GLY A 32 13.49 5.00 -15.68
N TRP A 33 12.50 5.38 -16.48
CA TRP A 33 12.68 6.27 -17.62
C TRP A 33 12.86 7.72 -17.18
N TYR A 34 11.97 8.22 -16.31
CA TYR A 34 11.96 9.63 -15.85
C TYR A 34 13.21 9.98 -15.05
N TYR A 35 13.65 9.09 -14.16
CA TYR A 35 14.85 9.28 -13.34
C TYR A 35 16.14 8.80 -14.04
N GLY A 36 16.10 8.49 -15.33
CA GLY A 36 17.29 8.20 -16.14
C GLY A 36 18.03 6.91 -15.77
N THR A 37 17.39 5.98 -15.07
CA THR A 37 18.00 4.67 -14.73
C THR A 37 18.00 3.72 -15.93
N GLN A 38 17.16 3.98 -16.94
CA GLN A 38 17.04 3.19 -18.19
C GLN A 38 16.68 1.71 -17.97
N ARG A 39 16.16 1.38 -16.78
CA ARG A 39 15.64 0.07 -16.36
C ARG A 39 14.49 0.27 -15.39
N PRO A 40 13.53 -0.66 -15.29
CA PRO A 40 12.44 -0.53 -14.33
C PRO A 40 12.93 -0.41 -12.89
N VAL A 41 12.41 0.54 -12.14
CA VAL A 41 12.73 0.78 -10.72
C VAL A 41 11.46 0.66 -9.91
N TRP A 42 11.41 -0.31 -9.00
CA TRP A 42 10.26 -0.47 -8.12
C TRP A 42 10.38 0.44 -6.90
N ALA A 43 10.11 1.74 -7.07
CA ALA A 43 10.29 2.75 -6.03
C ALA A 43 9.48 2.44 -4.76
N MET A 44 8.23 2.03 -4.90
CA MET A 44 7.37 1.65 -3.77
C MET A 44 7.96 0.46 -2.98
N GLY A 45 8.46 -0.56 -3.67
CA GLY A 45 9.12 -1.70 -3.03
C GLY A 45 10.42 -1.29 -2.33
N ASN A 46 11.23 -0.43 -2.95
CA ASN A 46 12.45 0.10 -2.36
C ASN A 46 12.17 0.88 -1.07
N HIS A 47 11.08 1.66 -1.02
CA HIS A 47 10.67 2.35 0.21
C HIS A 47 10.23 1.39 1.32
N LEU A 48 9.49 0.32 0.98
CA LEU A 48 9.12 -0.69 1.97
C LEU A 48 10.35 -1.44 2.49
N LEU A 49 11.23 -1.86 1.58
CA LEU A 49 12.48 -2.55 1.91
C LEU A 49 13.39 -1.69 2.78
N TYR A 50 13.51 -0.41 2.47
CA TYR A 50 14.26 0.54 3.28
C TYR A 50 13.65 0.69 4.67
N ASN A 51 12.38 1.09 4.77
CA ASN A 51 11.77 1.45 6.05
C ASN A 51 11.49 0.24 6.95
N VAL A 52 11.03 -0.88 6.39
CA VAL A 52 10.60 -2.06 7.17
C VAL A 52 11.73 -3.06 7.36
N ALA A 53 12.51 -3.31 6.31
CA ALA A 53 13.54 -4.35 6.32
C ALA A 53 14.96 -3.79 6.52
N GLY A 54 15.13 -2.46 6.60
CA GLY A 54 16.44 -1.81 6.74
C GLY A 54 17.36 -2.09 5.55
N VAL A 55 16.82 -2.47 4.39
CA VAL A 55 17.60 -2.83 3.22
C VAL A 55 18.01 -1.57 2.47
N GLY A 56 19.31 -1.36 2.31
CA GLY A 56 19.88 -0.17 1.68
C GLY A 56 20.08 0.99 2.65
N GLY A 57 20.61 2.12 2.16
CA GLY A 57 20.74 3.38 2.91
C GLY A 57 21.41 3.26 4.29
N GLY A 58 22.41 2.39 4.43
CA GLY A 58 23.20 2.23 5.65
C GLY A 58 22.50 1.48 6.80
N GLY A 59 21.33 0.89 6.57
CA GLY A 59 20.61 0.11 7.58
C GLY A 59 19.83 0.95 8.61
N ALA A 60 19.78 2.27 8.44
CA ALA A 60 19.04 3.16 9.34
C ALA A 60 17.52 2.92 9.32
N GLY A 61 16.99 2.47 8.17
CA GLY A 61 15.57 2.18 7.98
C GLY A 61 14.67 3.35 8.38
N ALA A 62 13.55 3.05 9.05
CA ALA A 62 12.60 4.05 9.52
C ALA A 62 13.19 5.02 10.58
N ASP A 63 14.29 4.66 11.23
CA ASP A 63 14.86 5.42 12.35
C ASP A 63 15.81 6.55 11.92
N LEU A 64 16.01 6.77 10.61
CA LEU A 64 16.92 7.80 10.09
C LEU A 64 16.64 9.21 10.67
N TYR A 65 15.38 9.52 10.96
CA TYR A 65 14.96 10.79 11.58
C TYR A 65 14.27 10.59 12.94
N GLY A 66 14.37 9.39 13.51
CA GLY A 66 13.57 8.97 14.65
C GLY A 66 12.16 8.53 14.26
N THR A 67 11.56 7.71 15.12
CA THR A 67 10.20 7.17 14.94
C THR A 67 9.34 7.50 16.16
N GLU A 68 8.09 7.91 15.94
CA GLU A 68 7.14 8.07 17.03
C GLU A 68 6.56 6.72 17.48
N PRO A 69 6.20 6.57 18.77
CA PRO A 69 5.43 5.41 19.21
C PRO A 69 4.09 5.37 18.48
N TRP A 70 3.60 4.17 18.15
CA TRP A 70 2.38 3.97 17.34
C TRP A 70 1.14 4.74 17.84
N THR A 71 1.05 5.01 19.15
CA THR A 71 -0.04 5.81 19.75
C THR A 71 -0.12 7.23 19.19
N PHE A 72 0.99 7.78 18.67
CA PHE A 72 1.03 9.07 18.00
C PHE A 72 0.06 9.13 16.82
N TYR A 73 -0.02 8.08 15.99
CA TYR A 73 -0.93 8.05 14.86
C TYR A 73 -2.40 8.08 15.28
N ALA A 74 -2.76 7.35 16.34
CA ALA A 74 -4.12 7.39 16.89
C ALA A 74 -4.47 8.78 17.44
N LYS A 75 -3.54 9.41 18.18
CA LYS A 75 -3.70 10.79 18.68
C LYS A 75 -3.81 11.79 17.53
N ASN A 76 -2.98 11.66 16.50
CA ASN A 76 -2.98 12.53 15.33
C ASN A 76 -4.28 12.39 14.52
N LEU A 77 -4.77 11.16 14.36
CA LEU A 77 -6.04 10.92 13.66
C LEU A 77 -7.20 11.56 14.43
N LEU A 78 -7.28 11.36 15.75
CA LEU A 78 -8.29 11.99 16.59
C LEU A 78 -8.16 13.52 16.63
N LEU A 79 -6.94 14.05 16.63
CA LEU A 79 -6.70 15.49 16.64
C LEU A 79 -7.12 16.16 15.32
N ASN A 80 -6.79 15.55 14.18
CA ASN A 80 -7.07 16.13 12.87
C ASN A 80 -8.51 15.87 12.40
N PHE A 81 -9.11 14.74 12.79
CA PHE A 81 -10.43 14.32 12.31
C PHE A 81 -11.50 14.29 13.41
N ASN A 82 -11.17 14.60 14.67
CA ASN A 82 -12.13 14.65 15.79
C ASN A 82 -13.02 13.40 15.84
N ALA A 83 -14.34 13.60 15.98
CA ALA A 83 -15.32 12.51 15.97
C ALA A 83 -15.41 11.75 14.64
N VAL A 84 -14.97 12.35 13.52
CA VAL A 84 -14.95 11.69 12.20
C VAL A 84 -13.96 10.52 12.18
N ALA A 85 -12.90 10.56 12.97
CA ALA A 85 -11.97 9.44 13.12
C ALA A 85 -12.68 8.15 13.61
N LEU A 86 -13.68 8.28 14.48
CA LEU A 86 -14.44 7.14 15.01
C LEU A 86 -15.34 6.50 13.93
N LEU A 87 -15.83 7.31 12.99
CA LEU A 87 -16.65 6.81 11.86
C LEU A 87 -15.82 5.96 10.89
N ALA A 88 -14.50 6.12 10.87
CA ALA A 88 -13.60 5.31 10.04
C ALA A 88 -13.29 3.93 10.66
N ALA A 89 -13.49 3.73 11.97
CA ALA A 89 -13.14 2.49 12.66
C ALA A 89 -13.75 1.20 12.04
N PRO A 90 -15.02 1.18 11.56
CA PRO A 90 -15.57 0.01 10.90
C PRO A 90 -14.83 -0.42 9.62
N SER A 91 -14.12 0.49 8.94
CA SER A 91 -13.36 0.14 7.73
C SER A 91 -12.19 -0.81 8.00
N ALA A 92 -11.60 -0.74 9.20
CA ALA A 92 -10.57 -1.67 9.64
C ALA A 92 -11.10 -3.09 9.89
N LEU A 93 -12.41 -3.22 10.19
CA LEU A 93 -13.09 -4.50 10.47
C LEU A 93 -13.73 -5.12 9.21
N ALA A 94 -13.94 -4.34 8.16
CA ALA A 94 -14.55 -4.78 6.91
C ALA A 94 -13.89 -6.01 6.24
N PRO A 95 -12.56 -6.18 6.21
CA PRO A 95 -11.96 -7.41 5.66
C PRO A 95 -12.22 -8.65 6.53
N VAL A 96 -12.44 -8.50 7.84
CA VAL A 96 -12.72 -9.61 8.77
C VAL A 96 -14.18 -10.07 8.66
N MET A 97 -15.11 -9.15 8.42
CA MET A 97 -16.55 -9.43 8.36
C MET A 97 -17.00 -10.20 7.10
N ARG A 98 -16.13 -10.40 6.11
CA ARG A 98 -16.43 -11.20 4.90
C ARG A 98 -15.90 -12.63 4.95
N LEU A 99 -15.30 -13.04 6.07
CA LEU A 99 -14.73 -14.37 6.28
C LEU A 99 -15.53 -15.22 7.29
N ALA A 100 -16.72 -14.77 7.71
CA ALA A 100 -17.65 -15.49 8.60
C ALA A 100 -18.93 -15.86 7.87
#